data_AF-A0A8C8Z2R3-F1
#
_entry.id   AF-A0A8C8Z2R3-F1
#
_cell.length_a   1.000
_cell.length_b   1.000
_cell.length_c   1.000
_cell.angle_alpha   90.00
_cell.angle_beta   90.00
_cell.angle_gamma   90.00
#
_symmetry.space_group_name_H-M   'P 1'
#
loop_
_entity.id
_entity.type
_entity.pdbx_description
1 polymer ?
#
loop_
_entity_poly.entity_id
_entity_poly.type
_entity_poly.pdbx_seq_one_letter_code
_entity_poly.pdbx_strand_id
1 'polypeptide(L)'
;TINIMTTFDISFISSSNFSSFLCMLETFNKYCWKKFFPSFQDWQCIQSKGCFFLEEDGEIISHQYRMQIAQRSMVYLTIKPLNLSQVEGKPSPWLSVDTALYILKENESQANLQLMCFTELRNREVFGWTGELGPGIYWLIPSTTGCRLRKEVKPVTEEAQLVYRDETGELFLTKEFRSALSNIFEVIDLDGNGHLSLEEYNFFELRTSGEKCDEDAWAVCRENFDTKKNELTRQGFMDLNLMEANDREGDPRDLWVTLHSMGYNKALELTAACPFVIDIYAEKCKPRIKAVHMEPCSGQLEKAICKSVLNKGEAKLMDGYENIIVYTYNCNTWITSVIENKSDDKVIIHINNELSKNCMNNRGLNIFAVEVAPKSTMVCQHVMPLNEQQEWIYYCIYSLIS
;
A
#
# COMPACT_ATOMS: atom_id res chain seq x y z
N THR A 1 -25.33 8.02 24.95
CA THR A 1 -26.65 7.53 24.50
C THR A 1 -27.32 8.56 23.62
N ILE A 2 -27.12 8.50 22.31
CA ILE A 2 -28.08 8.98 21.30
C ILE A 2 -28.05 7.92 20.21
N ASN A 3 -29.16 7.20 20.13
CA ASN A 3 -29.44 6.12 19.20
C ASN A 3 -30.19 6.77 18.03
N ILE A 4 -29.74 6.60 16.79
CA ILE A 4 -30.54 6.92 15.60
C ILE A 4 -30.51 5.70 14.69
N MET A 5 -31.38 4.75 15.00
CA MET A 5 -31.92 3.83 14.01
C MET A 5 -32.72 4.64 13.00
N THR A 6 -32.48 4.43 11.71
CA THR A 6 -33.46 4.75 10.67
C THR A 6 -33.52 3.57 9.71
N THR A 7 -34.42 2.63 10.01
CA THR A 7 -35.12 1.83 9.02
C THR A 7 -35.97 2.79 8.16
N PHE A 8 -35.82 2.75 6.85
CA PHE A 8 -36.80 3.34 5.94
C PHE A 8 -37.20 2.33 4.87
N ASP A 9 -38.51 2.05 4.84
CA ASP A 9 -39.19 1.23 3.85
C ASP A 9 -39.03 1.81 2.45
N ILE A 10 -38.49 1.02 1.53
CA ILE A 10 -38.37 1.35 0.11
C ILE A 10 -39.68 0.95 -0.58
N SER A 11 -40.72 1.74 -0.39
CA SER A 11 -41.89 1.70 -1.25
C SER A 11 -42.37 3.12 -1.48
N PHE A 12 -42.32 3.57 -2.74
CA PHE A 12 -42.60 4.91 -3.27
C PHE A 12 -41.43 5.91 -3.28
N ILE A 13 -40.54 5.77 -4.27
CA ILE A 13 -39.79 6.91 -4.81
C ILE A 13 -40.01 6.97 -6.32
N SER A 14 -40.69 8.03 -6.79
CA SER A 14 -40.84 8.34 -8.22
C SER A 14 -39.50 8.81 -8.81
N SER A 15 -39.32 8.63 -10.12
CA SER A 15 -38.09 8.91 -10.86
C SER A 15 -37.54 10.35 -10.72
N SER A 16 -38.38 11.32 -10.35
CA SER A 16 -37.98 12.71 -10.09
C SER A 16 -37.28 12.93 -8.74
N ASN A 17 -37.49 12.05 -7.75
CA ASN A 17 -36.89 12.17 -6.43
C ASN A 17 -35.52 11.49 -6.31
N PHE A 18 -35.18 10.58 -7.24
CA PHE A 18 -33.88 9.90 -7.26
C PHE A 18 -32.73 10.84 -7.65
N SER A 19 -32.96 11.73 -8.62
CA SER A 19 -31.99 12.77 -9.00
C SER A 19 -31.72 13.79 -7.87
N SER A 20 -32.76 14.18 -7.15
CA SER A 20 -32.64 15.06 -5.97
C SER A 20 -31.89 14.38 -4.82
N PHE A 21 -32.11 13.08 -4.63
CA PHE A 21 -31.41 12.27 -3.61
C PHE A 21 -29.93 12.05 -3.94
N LEU A 22 -29.60 11.74 -5.19
CA LEU A 22 -28.21 11.68 -5.67
C LEU A 22 -27.51 13.04 -5.57
N CYS A 23 -28.20 14.14 -5.91
CA CYS A 23 -27.68 15.49 -5.74
C CYS A 23 -27.46 15.82 -4.25
N MET A 24 -28.33 15.34 -3.34
CA MET A 24 -28.13 15.49 -1.89
C MET A 24 -26.94 14.68 -1.38
N LEU A 25 -26.71 13.45 -1.86
CA LEU A 25 -25.55 12.64 -1.51
C LEU A 25 -24.24 13.23 -2.04
N GLU A 26 -24.23 13.71 -3.29
CA GLU A 26 -23.09 14.43 -3.86
C GLU A 26 -22.82 15.74 -3.13
N THR A 27 -23.87 16.49 -2.78
CA THR A 27 -23.73 17.74 -2.02
C THR A 27 -23.29 17.45 -0.60
N PHE A 28 -23.78 16.39 0.06
CA PHE A 28 -23.37 15.96 1.39
C PHE A 28 -21.90 15.50 1.39
N ASN A 29 -21.48 14.73 0.38
CA ASN A 29 -20.07 14.45 0.15
C ASN A 29 -19.30 15.76 -0.01
N LYS A 30 -19.65 16.62 -0.97
CA LYS A 30 -18.94 17.88 -1.25
C LYS A 30 -18.89 18.83 -0.03
N TYR A 31 -19.91 18.81 0.82
CA TYR A 31 -19.98 19.58 2.07
C TYR A 31 -19.12 18.97 3.19
N CYS A 32 -19.09 17.64 3.31
CA CYS A 32 -18.12 16.92 4.13
C CYS A 32 -16.68 17.20 3.66
N TRP A 33 -16.42 17.18 2.35
CA TRP A 33 -15.13 17.51 1.73
C TRP A 33 -14.64 18.92 2.09
N LYS A 34 -15.50 19.95 2.05
CA LYS A 34 -15.14 21.31 2.50
C LYS A 34 -14.90 21.43 4.00
N LYS A 35 -15.49 20.55 4.82
CA LYS A 35 -15.23 20.48 6.27
C LYS A 35 -13.97 19.68 6.60
N PHE A 36 -13.60 18.73 5.74
CA PHE A 36 -12.43 17.85 5.88
C PHE A 36 -11.13 18.47 5.36
N PHE A 37 -11.20 19.39 4.40
CA PHE A 37 -10.08 20.19 3.92
C PHE A 37 -10.19 21.61 4.47
N PRO A 38 -9.77 21.88 5.72
CA PRO A 38 -9.48 23.25 6.12
C PRO A 38 -8.48 23.85 5.13
N SER A 39 -8.44 25.17 4.99
CA SER A 39 -7.34 25.81 4.26
C SER A 39 -6.04 25.49 5.01
N PHE A 40 -5.30 24.48 4.54
CA PHE A 40 -4.05 24.01 5.15
C PHE A 40 -2.89 25.01 5.01
N GLN A 41 -3.14 26.24 4.60
CA GLN A 41 -2.11 27.27 4.36
C GLN A 41 -1.20 27.50 5.57
N ASP A 42 -1.71 27.28 6.79
CA ASP A 42 -0.95 27.47 8.03
C ASP A 42 -0.47 26.15 8.67
N TRP A 43 -0.84 24.98 8.12
CA TRP A 43 -0.47 23.69 8.70
C TRP A 43 0.94 23.30 8.27
N GLN A 44 1.68 22.70 9.19
CA GLN A 44 3.01 22.18 8.90
C GLN A 44 2.87 20.89 8.11
N CYS A 45 3.58 20.79 6.98
CA CYS A 45 3.54 19.64 6.08
C CYS A 45 4.87 18.88 6.08
N ILE A 46 4.80 17.56 6.05
CA ILE A 46 5.90 16.68 5.70
C ILE A 46 5.38 15.58 4.79
N GLN A 47 6.23 15.15 3.86
CA GLN A 47 5.93 14.09 2.91
C GLN A 47 6.95 12.96 3.11
N SER A 48 6.55 11.73 2.82
CA SER A 48 7.46 10.61 2.64
C SER A 48 6.92 9.68 1.57
N LYS A 49 7.80 8.98 0.84
CA LYS A 49 7.45 8.01 -0.19
C LYS A 49 7.72 6.60 0.28
N GLY A 50 7.20 5.63 -0.44
CA GLY A 50 7.51 4.22 -0.30
C GLY A 50 6.95 3.41 -1.45
N CYS A 51 6.95 2.09 -1.29
CA CYS A 51 6.44 1.17 -2.29
C CYS A 51 5.84 -0.08 -1.63
N PHE A 52 4.76 -0.57 -2.20
CA PHE A 52 4.31 -1.95 -2.02
C PHE A 52 5.04 -2.81 -3.05
N PHE A 53 5.63 -3.91 -2.62
CA PHE A 53 6.22 -4.89 -3.51
C PHE A 53 5.51 -6.23 -3.36
N LEU A 54 5.27 -6.89 -4.49
CA LEU A 54 4.63 -8.20 -4.53
C LEU A 54 5.70 -9.29 -4.66
N GLU A 55 5.84 -10.09 -3.62
CA GLU A 55 6.80 -11.18 -3.53
C GLU A 55 6.34 -12.42 -4.30
N GLU A 56 7.23 -13.40 -4.42
CA GLU A 56 6.99 -14.53 -5.31
C GLU A 56 5.81 -15.40 -4.89
N ASP A 57 5.63 -15.56 -3.59
CA ASP A 57 4.58 -16.31 -2.91
C ASP A 57 3.25 -15.54 -2.79
N GLY A 58 3.22 -14.30 -3.29
CA GLY A 58 2.07 -13.41 -3.25
C GLY A 58 1.96 -12.58 -1.97
N GLU A 59 2.93 -12.67 -1.06
CA GLU A 59 3.03 -11.75 0.07
C GLU A 59 3.34 -10.33 -0.43
N ILE A 60 2.78 -9.33 0.23
CA ILE A 60 3.06 -7.92 -0.07
C ILE A 60 3.94 -7.39 1.03
N ILE A 61 5.09 -6.83 0.66
CA ILE A 61 5.97 -6.13 1.59
C ILE A 61 5.92 -4.63 1.35
N SER A 62 6.12 -3.85 2.41
CA SER A 62 6.13 -2.39 2.30
C SER A 62 6.98 -1.74 3.37
N HIS A 63 7.32 -0.48 3.13
CA HIS A 63 8.02 0.35 4.08
C HIS A 63 7.12 0.66 5.29
N GLN A 64 7.64 0.51 6.50
CA GLN A 64 7.00 1.00 7.72
C GLN A 64 7.70 2.26 8.24
N TYR A 65 6.92 3.17 8.81
CA TYR A 65 7.42 4.46 9.26
C TYR A 65 7.13 4.70 10.73
N ARG A 66 8.03 5.43 11.39
CA ARG A 66 7.76 6.05 12.68
C ARG A 66 7.55 7.54 12.51
N MET A 67 6.43 8.02 13.01
CA MET A 67 6.05 9.42 13.05
C MET A 67 6.05 9.92 14.49
N GLN A 68 6.75 11.03 14.74
CA GLN A 68 6.74 11.72 16.02
C GLN A 68 5.85 12.98 15.94
N ILE A 69 4.92 13.09 16.89
CA ILE A 69 4.11 14.29 17.14
C ILE A 69 4.60 14.91 18.45
N ALA A 70 5.11 16.15 18.38
CA ALA A 70 5.71 16.82 19.54
C ALA A 70 4.68 17.35 20.54
N GLN A 71 3.52 17.79 20.04
CA GLN A 71 2.42 18.30 20.87
C GLN A 71 1.07 17.93 20.25
N ARG A 72 0.04 17.89 21.11
CA ARG A 72 -1.32 17.56 20.69
C ARG A 72 -1.75 18.48 19.54
N SER A 73 -2.11 17.88 18.41
CA SER A 73 -2.39 18.61 17.16
C SER A 73 -3.54 17.94 16.42
N MET A 74 -4.33 18.73 15.70
CA MET A 74 -5.12 18.20 14.60
C MET A 74 -4.15 17.75 13.50
N VAL A 75 -4.37 16.55 12.97
CA VAL A 75 -3.54 15.92 11.96
C VAL A 75 -4.41 15.48 10.79
N TYR A 76 -3.94 15.72 9.58
CA TYR A 76 -4.51 15.21 8.34
C TYR A 76 -3.45 14.36 7.63
N LEU A 77 -3.76 13.09 7.44
CA LEU A 77 -2.90 12.10 6.81
C LEU A 77 -3.52 11.68 5.49
N THR A 78 -2.70 11.57 4.45
CA THR A 78 -3.11 10.93 3.20
C THR A 78 -2.08 9.95 2.72
N ILE A 79 -2.54 8.94 1.98
CA ILE A 79 -1.73 8.04 1.18
C ILE A 79 -2.37 7.90 -0.19
N LYS A 80 -1.54 7.82 -1.23
CA LYS A 80 -1.98 7.56 -2.61
C LYS A 80 -0.86 6.88 -3.41
N PRO A 81 -1.19 6.10 -4.44
CA PRO A 81 -0.18 5.63 -5.37
C PRO A 81 0.55 6.80 -6.05
N LEU A 82 1.86 6.63 -6.26
CA LEU A 82 2.73 7.61 -6.89
C LEU A 82 2.74 7.39 -8.40
N ASN A 83 2.43 8.45 -9.18
CA ASN A 83 2.50 8.38 -10.63
C ASN A 83 3.94 8.67 -11.10
N LEU A 84 4.59 7.69 -11.73
CA LEU A 84 5.93 7.84 -12.30
C LEU A 84 5.89 8.17 -13.81
N SER A 85 4.70 8.19 -14.42
CA SER A 85 4.58 8.45 -15.86
C SER A 85 5.08 9.85 -16.21
N GLN A 86 6.08 9.91 -17.09
CA GLN A 86 6.59 11.15 -17.68
C GLN A 86 5.73 11.63 -18.87
N VAL A 87 4.75 10.82 -19.31
CA VAL A 87 3.89 11.11 -20.47
C VAL A 87 2.54 11.61 -19.97
N GLU A 88 2.24 12.87 -20.27
CA GLU A 88 0.98 13.50 -19.93
C GLU A 88 -0.21 12.72 -20.53
N GLY A 89 -1.19 12.37 -19.70
CA GLY A 89 -2.40 11.64 -20.11
C GLY A 89 -2.29 10.10 -20.14
N LYS A 90 -1.10 9.49 -19.94
CA LYS A 90 -0.97 8.04 -19.75
C LYS A 90 -0.73 7.71 -18.27
N PRO A 91 -1.77 7.32 -17.50
CA PRO A 91 -1.61 6.96 -16.09
C PRO A 91 -0.73 5.71 -15.95
N SER A 92 0.05 5.66 -14.86
CA SER A 92 0.78 4.44 -14.50
C SER A 92 -0.21 3.30 -14.17
N PRO A 93 0.04 2.05 -14.60
CA PRO A 93 -0.90 0.93 -14.41
C PRO A 93 -1.32 0.68 -12.95
N TRP A 94 -0.41 0.91 -12.01
CA TRP A 94 -0.63 0.71 -10.57
C TRP A 94 -1.44 1.82 -9.90
N LEU A 95 -1.84 2.90 -10.59
CA LEU A 95 -2.67 3.95 -9.98
C LEU A 95 -4.06 3.45 -9.55
N SER A 96 -4.48 2.29 -10.06
CA SER A 96 -5.72 1.63 -9.64
C SER A 96 -5.60 0.91 -8.28
N VAL A 97 -4.39 0.65 -7.79
CA VAL A 97 -4.14 -0.04 -6.52
C VAL A 97 -4.64 0.82 -5.37
N ASP A 98 -5.43 0.21 -4.49
CA ASP A 98 -5.91 0.83 -3.28
C ASP A 98 -4.79 0.94 -2.24
N THR A 99 -4.79 2.04 -1.49
CA THR A 99 -3.79 2.29 -0.46
C THR A 99 -4.48 2.71 0.83
N ALA A 100 -4.12 2.09 1.93
CA ALA A 100 -4.52 2.47 3.27
C ALA A 100 -3.28 2.69 4.15
N LEU A 101 -3.40 3.51 5.16
CA LEU A 101 -2.36 3.77 6.14
C LEU A 101 -2.94 3.53 7.53
N TYR A 102 -2.46 2.49 8.21
CA TYR A 102 -2.84 2.20 9.59
C TYR A 102 -1.94 2.98 10.54
N ILE A 103 -2.56 3.63 11.52
CA ILE A 103 -1.88 4.49 12.49
C ILE A 103 -1.97 3.82 13.86
N LEU A 104 -0.83 3.39 14.37
CA LEU A 104 -0.73 2.73 15.66
C LEU A 104 0.15 3.55 16.61
N LYS A 105 -0.31 3.77 17.83
CA LYS A 105 0.47 4.48 18.85
C LYS A 105 1.43 3.52 19.56
N GLU A 106 2.69 3.92 19.68
CA GLU A 106 3.69 3.24 20.49
C GLU A 106 3.37 3.45 21.98
N ASN A 107 3.24 2.36 22.72
CA ASN A 107 3.08 2.35 24.17
C ASN A 107 4.43 2.09 24.85
N GLU A 108 4.45 2.00 26.18
CA GLU A 108 5.68 1.76 26.97
C GLU A 108 6.45 0.49 26.54
N SER A 109 5.78 -0.48 25.91
CA SER A 109 6.42 -1.61 25.23
C SER A 109 6.15 -1.60 23.72
N GLN A 110 7.22 -1.75 22.93
CA GLN A 110 7.15 -1.83 21.46
C GLN A 110 6.33 -3.03 20.95
N ALA A 111 6.09 -4.04 21.80
CA ALA A 111 5.34 -5.23 21.43
C ALA A 111 3.83 -4.99 21.26
N ASN A 112 3.28 -3.96 21.94
CA ASN A 112 1.82 -3.73 22.03
C ASN A 112 1.44 -2.36 21.47
N LEU A 113 1.46 -2.25 20.14
CA LEU A 113 1.01 -1.06 19.43
C LEU A 113 -0.52 -0.90 19.54
N GLN A 114 -0.99 0.29 19.90
CA GLN A 114 -2.42 0.58 19.97
C GLN A 114 -2.91 1.12 18.63
N LEU A 115 -3.77 0.38 17.92
CA LEU A 115 -4.50 0.91 16.77
C LEU A 115 -5.29 2.16 17.17
N MET A 116 -5.00 3.29 16.51
CA MET A 116 -5.71 4.55 16.67
C MET A 116 -6.79 4.71 15.60
N CYS A 117 -6.39 4.55 14.34
CA CYS A 117 -7.22 4.81 13.16
C CYS A 117 -6.51 4.29 11.90
N PHE A 118 -7.17 4.45 10.75
CA PHE A 118 -6.58 4.21 9.44
C PHE A 118 -7.24 5.10 8.39
N THR A 119 -6.60 5.28 7.23
CA THR A 119 -7.14 6.10 6.13
C THR A 119 -8.27 5.37 5.40
N GLU A 120 -9.51 5.64 5.82
CA GLU A 120 -10.72 5.00 5.27
C GLU A 120 -11.49 5.91 4.29
N LEU A 121 -11.13 7.20 4.19
CA LEU A 121 -11.85 8.17 3.34
C LEU A 121 -11.18 8.29 1.98
N ARG A 122 -11.87 7.90 0.91
CA ARG A 122 -11.34 7.95 -0.47
C ARG A 122 -11.86 9.15 -1.25
N ASN A 123 -10.97 9.78 -2.03
CA ASN A 123 -11.33 10.59 -3.19
C ASN A 123 -10.37 10.33 -4.33
N ARG A 124 -10.93 9.77 -5.40
CA ARG A 124 -10.17 9.24 -6.53
C ARG A 124 -9.11 8.28 -6.01
N GLU A 125 -7.82 8.56 -6.19
CA GLU A 125 -6.71 7.70 -5.77
C GLU A 125 -6.21 8.01 -4.36
N VAL A 126 -6.75 9.04 -3.69
CA VAL A 126 -6.26 9.50 -2.38
C VAL A 126 -7.11 8.94 -1.25
N PHE A 127 -6.45 8.29 -0.30
CA PHE A 127 -7.06 7.83 0.95
C PHE A 127 -6.58 8.68 2.10
N GLY A 128 -7.50 9.16 2.93
CA GLY A 128 -7.20 10.12 3.98
C GLY A 128 -7.84 9.80 5.32
N TRP A 129 -7.28 10.43 6.36
CA TRP A 129 -7.83 10.46 7.71
C TRP A 129 -7.53 11.82 8.36
N THR A 130 -8.50 12.36 9.10
CA THR A 130 -8.32 13.56 9.91
C THR A 130 -8.71 13.29 11.34
N GLY A 131 -7.91 13.74 12.30
CA GLY A 131 -8.26 13.69 13.71
C GLY A 131 -7.17 14.25 14.61
N GLU A 132 -7.45 14.28 15.92
CA GLU A 132 -6.50 14.78 16.90
C GLU A 132 -5.54 13.67 17.34
N LEU A 133 -4.23 13.93 17.25
CA LEU A 133 -3.18 13.07 17.80
C LEU A 133 -2.50 13.77 18.98
N GLY A 134 -2.31 13.04 20.07
CA GLY A 134 -1.54 13.52 21.22
C GLY A 134 -0.02 13.44 20.98
N PRO A 135 0.80 14.01 21.87
CA PRO A 135 2.25 13.84 21.80
C PRO A 135 2.63 12.35 21.91
N GLY A 136 3.63 11.93 21.13
CA GLY A 136 4.12 10.56 21.15
C GLY A 136 4.69 10.10 19.82
N ILE A 137 4.98 8.80 19.76
CA ILE A 137 5.46 8.10 18.57
C ILE A 137 4.36 7.21 18.04
N TYR A 138 4.16 7.27 16.73
CA TYR A 138 3.14 6.52 15.99
C TYR A 138 3.81 5.74 14.88
N TRP A 139 3.46 4.47 14.77
CA TRP A 139 3.77 3.64 13.61
C TRP A 139 2.74 3.90 12.52
N LEU A 140 3.23 4.18 11.32
CA LEU A 140 2.44 4.29 10.11
C LEU A 140 2.76 3.06 9.27
N ILE A 141 1.76 2.21 9.09
CA ILE A 141 1.88 0.95 8.36
C ILE A 141 1.02 1.05 7.10
N PRO A 142 1.64 1.27 5.93
CA PRO A 142 0.95 1.22 4.65
C PRO A 142 0.36 -0.18 4.42
N SER A 143 -0.76 -0.21 3.71
CA SER A 143 -1.47 -1.42 3.36
C SER A 143 -2.15 -1.25 2.02
N THR A 144 -2.28 -2.33 1.29
CA THR A 144 -3.21 -2.48 0.16
C THR A 144 -4.01 -3.74 0.42
N THR A 145 -5.25 -3.81 -0.06
CA THR A 145 -6.03 -5.05 0.00
C THR A 145 -5.41 -6.18 -0.79
N GLY A 146 -4.47 -5.89 -1.71
CA GLY A 146 -3.91 -6.87 -2.64
C GLY A 146 -4.91 -7.29 -3.72
N CYS A 147 -6.08 -6.66 -3.80
CA CYS A 147 -7.06 -7.00 -4.83
C CYS A 147 -6.55 -6.64 -6.23
N ARG A 148 -5.80 -5.54 -6.38
CA ARG A 148 -5.34 -5.02 -7.68
C ARG A 148 -3.83 -5.11 -7.92
N LEU A 149 -3.03 -5.22 -6.86
CA LEU A 149 -1.60 -5.50 -6.99
C LEU A 149 -1.40 -7.02 -7.12
N ARG A 150 -1.25 -7.51 -8.35
CA ARG A 150 -1.10 -8.95 -8.64
C ARG A 150 -0.05 -9.17 -9.73
N LYS A 151 0.56 -10.36 -9.71
CA LYS A 151 1.44 -10.80 -10.79
C LYS A 151 0.64 -10.88 -12.08
N GLU A 152 1.11 -10.19 -13.11
CA GLU A 152 0.56 -10.37 -14.44
C GLU A 152 0.87 -11.78 -14.94
N VAL A 153 -0.14 -12.46 -15.49
CA VAL A 153 -0.01 -13.81 -16.05
C VAL A 153 0.40 -13.77 -17.52
N LYS A 154 0.50 -12.58 -18.12
CA LYS A 154 0.83 -12.45 -19.54
C LYS A 154 2.29 -12.85 -19.76
N PRO A 155 2.57 -13.85 -20.63
CA PRO A 155 3.93 -14.22 -20.93
C PRO A 155 4.60 -13.07 -21.67
N VAL A 156 5.73 -12.61 -21.15
CA VAL A 156 6.62 -11.69 -21.86
C VAL A 156 7.38 -12.53 -22.90
N THR A 157 7.19 -12.21 -24.18
CA THR A 157 7.77 -12.98 -25.30
C THR A 157 9.20 -12.57 -25.63
N GLU A 158 9.61 -11.35 -25.27
CA GLU A 158 10.94 -10.80 -25.57
C GLU A 158 11.52 -10.11 -24.33
N GLU A 159 12.77 -10.45 -24.01
CA GLU A 159 13.54 -9.80 -22.95
C GLU A 159 14.17 -8.50 -23.46
N ALA A 160 13.96 -7.40 -22.74
CA ALA A 160 14.48 -6.08 -23.12
C ALA A 160 16.01 -6.03 -23.03
N GLN A 161 16.65 -5.36 -23.98
CA GLN A 161 18.10 -5.14 -23.90
C GLN A 161 18.42 -4.07 -22.86
N LEU A 162 19.24 -4.40 -21.86
CA LEU A 162 19.64 -3.46 -20.79
C LEU A 162 20.86 -2.61 -21.16
N VAL A 163 21.80 -3.21 -21.90
CA VAL A 163 23.07 -2.58 -22.26
C VAL A 163 23.44 -2.85 -23.71
N TYR A 164 24.23 -1.97 -24.30
CA TYR A 164 24.78 -2.13 -25.64
C TYR A 164 26.22 -1.63 -25.68
N ARG A 165 26.98 -2.08 -26.68
CA ARG A 165 28.30 -1.54 -27.00
C ARG A 165 28.21 -0.64 -28.21
N ASP A 166 28.93 0.48 -28.18
CA ASP A 166 29.05 1.36 -29.34
C ASP A 166 30.12 0.84 -30.33
N GLU A 167 30.43 1.65 -31.35
CA GLU A 167 31.46 1.33 -32.35
C GLU A 167 32.88 1.25 -31.77
N THR A 168 33.13 1.86 -30.60
CA THR A 168 34.43 1.84 -29.90
C THR A 168 34.56 0.64 -28.97
N GLY A 169 33.46 -0.08 -28.73
CA GLY A 169 33.38 -1.19 -27.79
C GLY A 169 33.05 -0.76 -26.36
N GLU A 170 32.82 0.53 -26.11
CA GLU A 170 32.42 1.07 -24.81
C GLU A 170 30.98 0.66 -24.49
N LEU A 171 30.72 0.29 -23.24
CA LEU A 171 29.43 -0.20 -22.78
C LEU A 171 28.55 0.97 -22.33
N PHE A 172 27.28 0.95 -22.74
CA PHE A 172 26.28 1.95 -22.38
C PHE A 172 24.96 1.30 -21.95
N LEU A 173 24.27 1.93 -21.01
CA LEU A 173 22.89 1.60 -20.67
C LEU A 173 21.93 2.03 -21.78
N THR A 174 20.97 1.17 -22.13
CA THR A 174 19.89 1.53 -23.07
C THR A 174 19.01 2.64 -22.51
N LYS A 175 18.28 3.34 -23.38
CA LYS A 175 17.38 4.44 -22.97
C LYS A 175 16.27 3.93 -22.06
N GLU A 176 15.74 2.76 -22.37
CA GLU A 176 14.67 2.09 -21.66
C GLU A 176 15.14 1.70 -20.26
N PHE A 177 16.34 1.12 -20.14
CA PHE A 177 16.90 0.77 -18.84
C PHE A 177 17.24 2.00 -17.99
N ARG A 178 17.79 3.06 -18.60
CA ARG A 178 17.97 4.36 -17.91
C ARG A 178 16.65 4.91 -17.38
N SER A 179 15.56 4.76 -18.13
CA SER A 179 14.23 5.17 -17.66
C SER A 179 13.77 4.34 -16.46
N ALA A 180 14.00 3.02 -16.47
CA ALA A 180 13.67 2.13 -15.35
C ALA A 180 14.50 2.46 -14.10
N LEU A 181 15.82 2.70 -14.24
CA LEU A 181 16.67 3.14 -13.14
C LEU A 181 16.25 4.50 -12.58
N SER A 182 15.81 5.42 -13.44
CA SER A 182 15.30 6.71 -12.98
C SER A 182 14.03 6.55 -12.16
N ASN A 183 13.14 5.64 -12.55
CA ASN A 183 11.94 5.32 -11.79
C ASN A 183 12.31 4.65 -10.46
N ILE A 184 13.28 3.73 -10.44
CA ILE A 184 13.80 3.10 -9.21
C ILE A 184 14.32 4.17 -8.26
N PHE A 185 15.13 5.10 -8.76
CA PHE A 185 15.64 6.24 -7.98
C PHE A 185 14.50 7.03 -7.32
N GLU A 186 13.45 7.37 -8.06
CA GLU A 186 12.29 8.08 -7.52
C GLU A 186 11.53 7.29 -6.44
N VAL A 187 11.56 5.96 -6.51
CA VAL A 187 10.92 5.06 -5.55
C VAL A 187 11.71 4.94 -4.25
N ILE A 188 13.04 4.92 -4.32
CA ILE A 188 13.93 4.74 -3.17
C ILE A 188 14.36 6.06 -2.52
N ASP A 189 14.17 7.20 -3.18
CA ASP A 189 14.21 8.56 -2.60
C ASP A 189 12.97 8.78 -1.71
N LEU A 190 13.02 8.23 -0.49
CA LEU A 190 11.91 8.12 0.46
C LEU A 190 11.54 9.45 1.10
N ASP A 191 12.48 10.41 1.18
CA ASP A 191 12.21 11.75 1.68
C ASP A 191 11.88 12.77 0.56
N GLY A 192 12.12 12.41 -0.71
CA GLY A 192 11.79 13.24 -1.86
C GLY A 192 12.78 14.38 -2.09
N ASN A 193 13.98 14.32 -1.52
CA ASN A 193 14.95 15.41 -1.60
C ASN A 193 15.77 15.38 -2.92
N GLY A 194 15.64 14.30 -3.71
CA GLY A 194 16.31 14.12 -4.99
C GLY A 194 17.73 13.55 -4.92
N HIS A 195 18.12 12.99 -3.77
CA HIS A 195 19.38 12.30 -3.51
C HIS A 195 19.10 11.08 -2.64
N LEU A 196 20.04 10.14 -2.57
CA LEU A 196 19.92 8.95 -1.73
C LEU A 196 20.89 9.01 -0.57
N SER A 197 20.33 9.01 0.63
CA SER A 197 21.06 8.75 1.86
C SER A 197 21.57 7.30 1.94
N LEU A 198 22.51 7.02 2.85
CA LEU A 198 22.94 5.64 3.12
C LEU A 198 21.76 4.77 3.56
N GLU A 199 20.84 5.30 4.35
CA GLU A 199 19.66 4.55 4.79
C GLU A 199 18.74 4.19 3.62
N GLU A 200 18.48 5.11 2.70
CA GLU A 200 17.68 4.86 1.49
C GLU A 200 18.36 3.86 0.56
N TYR A 201 19.67 4.03 0.35
CA TYR A 201 20.47 3.09 -0.42
C TYR A 201 20.46 1.69 0.21
N ASN A 202 20.50 1.60 1.55
CA ASN A 202 20.42 0.32 2.26
C ASN A 202 19.05 -0.36 2.17
N PHE A 203 17.95 0.39 1.99
CA PHE A 203 16.67 -0.24 1.65
C PHE A 203 16.72 -0.89 0.27
N PHE A 204 17.31 -0.20 -0.70
CA PHE A 204 17.53 -0.73 -2.04
C PHE A 204 18.42 -1.99 -2.01
N GLU A 205 19.62 -1.91 -1.43
CA GLU A 205 20.57 -3.03 -1.35
C GLU A 205 19.97 -4.24 -0.63
N LEU A 206 19.35 -4.05 0.53
CA LEU A 206 18.75 -5.15 1.27
C LEU A 206 17.67 -5.87 0.44
N ARG A 207 16.97 -5.13 -0.43
CA ARG A 207 15.95 -5.69 -1.32
C ARG A 207 16.55 -6.39 -2.54
N THR A 208 17.65 -5.89 -3.10
CA THR A 208 18.20 -6.38 -4.37
C THR A 208 19.26 -7.47 -4.16
N SER A 209 20.07 -7.36 -3.10
CA SER A 209 21.17 -8.27 -2.78
C SER A 209 20.97 -9.04 -1.49
N GLY A 210 20.10 -8.57 -0.59
CA GLY A 210 19.95 -9.15 0.76
C GLY A 210 20.99 -8.66 1.76
N GLU A 211 21.88 -7.75 1.36
CA GLU A 211 22.96 -7.21 2.17
C GLU A 211 22.81 -5.70 2.38
N LYS A 212 23.54 -5.16 3.35
CA LYS A 212 23.61 -3.71 3.60
C LYS A 212 24.99 -3.20 3.24
N CYS A 213 25.02 -2.04 2.60
CA CYS A 213 26.19 -1.21 2.46
C CYS A 213 26.57 -0.62 3.84
N ASP A 214 27.78 -0.93 4.29
CA ASP A 214 28.36 -0.34 5.49
C ASP A 214 28.94 1.06 5.22
N GLU A 215 29.36 1.77 6.26
CA GLU A 215 29.88 3.13 6.15
C GLU A 215 31.18 3.21 5.36
N ASP A 216 32.00 2.16 5.36
CA ASP A 216 33.28 2.12 4.66
C ASP A 216 33.05 1.94 3.15
N ALA A 217 32.19 0.99 2.76
CA ALA A 217 31.75 0.82 1.38
C ALA A 217 31.01 2.07 0.87
N TRP A 218 30.17 2.69 1.72
CA TRP A 218 29.50 3.94 1.37
C TRP A 218 30.48 5.10 1.19
N ALA A 219 31.53 5.19 2.01
CA ALA A 219 32.57 6.20 1.83
C ALA A 219 33.27 6.05 0.46
N VAL A 220 33.60 4.82 0.07
CA VAL A 220 34.15 4.53 -1.27
C VAL A 220 33.15 4.91 -2.36
N CYS A 221 31.86 4.60 -2.21
CA CYS A 221 30.82 5.02 -3.15
C CYS A 221 30.79 6.55 -3.32
N ARG A 222 30.84 7.31 -2.22
CA ARG A 222 30.82 8.78 -2.27
C ARG A 222 32.05 9.41 -2.93
N GLU A 223 33.20 8.73 -2.89
CA GLU A 223 34.43 9.20 -3.52
C GLU A 223 34.46 8.93 -5.03
N ASN A 224 33.79 7.87 -5.49
CA ASN A 224 33.86 7.41 -6.89
C ASN A 224 32.67 7.85 -7.74
N PHE A 225 31.54 8.23 -7.14
CA PHE A 225 30.32 8.61 -7.85
C PHE A 225 29.86 10.03 -7.52
N ASP A 226 28.98 10.57 -8.38
CA ASP A 226 28.41 11.90 -8.19
C ASP A 226 27.54 11.95 -6.94
N THR A 227 27.95 12.78 -5.97
CA THR A 227 27.27 12.98 -4.70
C THR A 227 27.12 14.45 -4.36
N LYS A 228 26.09 14.77 -3.59
CA LYS A 228 25.85 16.13 -3.06
C LYS A 228 25.45 16.03 -1.61
N LYS A 229 26.13 16.81 -0.75
CA LYS A 229 25.94 16.76 0.71
C LYS A 229 26.05 15.34 1.30
N ASN A 230 26.96 14.52 0.75
CA ASN A 230 27.18 13.12 1.12
C ASN A 230 26.04 12.15 0.75
N GLU A 231 25.12 12.56 -0.11
CA GLU A 231 24.03 11.72 -0.64
C GLU A 231 24.22 11.50 -2.14
N LEU A 232 23.89 10.31 -2.62
CA LEU A 232 24.09 9.90 -4.02
C LEU A 232 23.09 10.61 -4.93
N THR A 233 23.58 11.25 -6.00
CA THR A 233 22.69 11.90 -6.96
C THR A 233 22.07 10.86 -7.91
N ARG A 234 21.02 11.27 -8.65
CA ARG A 234 20.47 10.43 -9.72
C ARG A 234 21.53 10.04 -10.75
N GLN A 235 22.45 10.95 -11.09
CA GLN A 235 23.51 10.66 -12.03
C GLN A 235 24.51 9.66 -11.43
N GLY A 236 24.92 9.86 -10.17
CA GLY A 236 25.78 8.92 -9.46
C GLY A 236 25.17 7.50 -9.38
N PHE A 237 23.86 7.40 -9.15
CA PHE A 237 23.14 6.12 -9.17
C PHE A 237 23.18 5.45 -10.56
N MET A 238 23.04 6.21 -11.64
CA MET A 238 23.16 5.69 -13.01
C MET A 238 24.57 5.19 -13.31
N ASP A 239 25.57 5.95 -12.90
CA ASP A 239 26.98 5.63 -13.14
C ASP A 239 27.40 4.40 -12.32
N LEU A 240 26.86 4.24 -11.11
CA LEU A 240 27.04 3.04 -10.29
C LEU A 240 26.50 1.79 -10.99
N ASN A 241 25.27 1.83 -11.51
CA ASN A 241 24.69 0.69 -12.23
C ASN A 241 25.43 0.41 -13.57
N LEU A 242 25.98 1.45 -14.22
CA LEU A 242 26.81 1.27 -15.40
C LEU A 242 28.17 0.63 -15.05
N MET A 243 28.75 0.95 -13.89
CA MET A 243 29.96 0.30 -13.40
C MET A 243 29.70 -1.19 -13.14
N GLU A 244 28.60 -1.54 -12.46
CA GLU A 244 28.20 -2.94 -12.22
C GLU A 244 28.07 -3.73 -13.53
N ALA A 245 27.45 -3.11 -14.55
CA ALA A 245 27.34 -3.70 -15.87
C ALA A 245 28.71 -3.93 -16.53
N ASN A 246 29.65 -2.99 -16.36
CA ASN A 246 31.00 -3.08 -16.90
C ASN A 246 31.84 -4.16 -16.20
N ASP A 247 31.73 -4.30 -14.88
CA ASP A 247 32.43 -5.31 -14.07
C ASP A 247 32.08 -6.75 -14.50
N ARG A 248 30.91 -6.92 -15.10
CA ARG A 248 30.42 -8.18 -15.68
C ARG A 248 30.60 -8.27 -17.20
N GLU A 249 31.44 -7.42 -17.79
CA GLU A 249 31.68 -7.34 -19.24
C GLU A 249 30.40 -7.15 -20.09
N GLY A 250 29.36 -6.54 -19.51
CA GLY A 250 28.05 -6.32 -20.13
C GLY A 250 27.05 -7.46 -19.98
N ASP A 251 27.34 -8.47 -19.14
CA ASP A 251 26.37 -9.52 -18.80
C ASP A 251 25.23 -8.96 -17.92
N PRO A 252 23.97 -9.00 -18.40
CA PRO A 252 22.84 -8.36 -17.73
C PRO A 252 22.22 -9.18 -16.59
N ARG A 253 22.74 -10.39 -16.28
CA ARG A 253 22.11 -11.30 -15.31
C ARG A 253 21.91 -10.67 -13.93
N ASP A 254 22.92 -10.00 -13.39
CA ASP A 254 22.84 -9.37 -12.06
C ASP A 254 21.89 -8.15 -12.08
N LEU A 255 21.95 -7.34 -13.15
CA LEU A 255 21.02 -6.22 -13.36
C LEU A 255 19.56 -6.69 -13.43
N TRP A 256 19.30 -7.86 -14.02
CA TRP A 256 17.97 -8.45 -14.04
C TRP A 256 17.48 -8.90 -12.67
N VAL A 257 18.37 -9.40 -11.80
CA VAL A 257 18.02 -9.71 -10.41
C VAL A 257 17.55 -8.42 -9.71
N THR A 258 18.32 -7.34 -9.83
CA THR A 258 17.96 -6.02 -9.29
C THR A 258 16.61 -5.53 -9.81
N LEU A 259 16.38 -5.59 -11.13
CA LEU A 259 15.12 -5.17 -11.75
C LEU A 259 13.92 -6.00 -11.26
N HIS A 260 14.07 -7.32 -11.19
CA HIS A 260 13.01 -8.21 -10.69
C HIS A 260 12.69 -7.94 -9.23
N SER A 261 13.71 -7.77 -8.38
CA SER A 261 13.54 -7.37 -7.00
C SER A 261 12.82 -6.03 -6.90
N MET A 262 13.07 -5.07 -7.78
CA MET A 262 12.35 -3.79 -7.82
C MET A 262 10.95 -3.87 -8.47
N GLY A 263 10.51 -5.06 -8.91
CA GLY A 263 9.16 -5.32 -9.41
C GLY A 263 8.98 -5.14 -10.92
N TYR A 264 10.08 -5.04 -11.68
CA TYR A 264 10.05 -4.99 -13.15
C TYR A 264 9.96 -6.39 -13.77
N ASN A 265 9.18 -6.50 -14.84
CA ASN A 265 9.16 -7.68 -15.70
C ASN A 265 10.28 -7.61 -16.77
N LYS A 266 10.39 -8.67 -17.58
CA LYS A 266 11.39 -8.77 -18.67
C LYS A 266 11.17 -7.76 -19.81
N ALA A 267 10.03 -7.07 -19.85
CA ALA A 267 9.75 -5.99 -20.80
C ALA A 267 10.06 -4.59 -20.22
N LEU A 268 10.71 -4.51 -19.05
CA LEU A 268 10.95 -3.26 -18.30
C LEU A 268 9.66 -2.52 -17.89
N GLU A 269 8.57 -3.26 -17.68
CA GLU A 269 7.34 -2.72 -17.12
C GLU A 269 7.28 -3.01 -15.62
N LEU A 270 6.95 -1.99 -14.82
CA LEU A 270 6.76 -2.15 -13.38
C LEU A 270 5.39 -2.78 -13.10
N THR A 271 5.37 -4.09 -12.86
CA THR A 271 4.14 -4.88 -12.70
C THR A 271 3.97 -5.46 -11.29
N ALA A 272 5.06 -5.65 -10.55
CA ALA A 272 5.06 -6.26 -9.22
C ALA A 272 5.40 -5.24 -8.10
N ALA A 273 5.17 -3.94 -8.38
CA ALA A 273 5.32 -2.90 -7.39
C ALA A 273 4.25 -1.80 -7.55
N CYS A 274 3.88 -1.18 -6.45
CA CYS A 274 3.05 0.03 -6.42
C CYS A 274 3.71 1.08 -5.52
N PRO A 275 4.47 2.00 -6.11
CA PRO A 275 4.98 3.18 -5.41
C PRO A 275 3.85 4.01 -4.83
N PHE A 276 4.06 4.64 -3.67
CA PHE A 276 3.09 5.49 -3.00
C PHE A 276 3.76 6.70 -2.35
N VAL A 277 2.94 7.68 -2.00
CA VAL A 277 3.34 8.86 -1.24
C VAL A 277 2.39 9.07 -0.07
N ILE A 278 2.96 9.47 1.07
CA ILE A 278 2.28 9.81 2.31
C ILE A 278 2.44 11.31 2.56
N ASP A 279 1.34 12.03 2.66
CA ASP A 279 1.33 13.44 3.06
C ASP A 279 0.80 13.57 4.49
N ILE A 280 1.52 14.33 5.32
CA ILE A 280 1.18 14.55 6.73
C ILE A 280 1.12 16.05 6.99
N TYR A 281 -0.07 16.51 7.35
CA TYR A 281 -0.30 17.88 7.78
C TYR A 281 -0.63 17.89 9.26
N ALA A 282 0.00 18.80 10.03
CA ALA A 282 -0.33 19.01 11.42
C ALA A 282 -0.43 20.50 11.74
N GLU A 283 -1.52 20.88 12.40
CA GLU A 283 -1.84 22.27 12.73
C GLU A 283 -0.80 22.92 13.66
N LYS A 284 -0.38 22.20 14.70
CA LYS A 284 0.34 22.80 15.84
C LYS A 284 1.82 22.45 15.89
N CYS A 285 2.29 21.48 15.12
CA CYS A 285 3.72 21.13 15.10
C CYS A 285 4.14 20.54 13.77
N LYS A 286 5.43 20.63 13.44
CA LYS A 286 5.98 19.89 12.30
C LYS A 286 6.19 18.43 12.70
N PRO A 287 5.46 17.47 12.10
CA PRO A 287 5.70 16.05 12.35
C PRO A 287 7.11 15.66 11.90
N ARG A 288 7.69 14.63 12.52
CA ARG A 288 8.91 14.00 12.03
C ARG A 288 8.59 12.58 11.63
N ILE A 289 8.90 12.20 10.40
CA ILE A 289 8.70 10.84 9.88
C ILE A 289 10.06 10.26 9.51
N LYS A 290 10.24 8.95 9.76
CA LYS A 290 11.41 8.19 9.31
C LYS A 290 10.96 6.78 8.90
N ALA A 291 11.39 6.32 7.73
CA ALA A 291 11.28 4.92 7.33
C ALA A 291 12.19 4.05 8.21
N VAL A 292 11.68 2.93 8.72
CA VAL A 292 12.39 2.12 9.73
C VAL A 292 12.85 0.78 9.16
N HIS A 293 11.95 0.05 8.52
CA HIS A 293 12.22 -1.23 7.89
C HIS A 293 11.22 -1.48 6.76
N MET A 294 11.54 -2.44 5.89
CA MET A 294 10.56 -3.06 5.01
C MET A 294 10.19 -4.40 5.61
N GLU A 295 8.90 -4.64 5.77
CA GLU A 295 8.38 -5.88 6.33
C GLU A 295 7.15 -6.33 5.53
N PRO A 296 6.85 -7.63 5.57
CA PRO A 296 5.56 -8.13 5.16
C PRO A 296 4.37 -7.40 5.78
N CYS A 297 3.30 -7.31 5.00
CA CYS A 297 1.98 -6.90 5.45
C CYS A 297 1.29 -7.92 6.39
N SER A 298 1.97 -9.00 6.79
CA SER A 298 1.52 -9.96 7.80
C SER A 298 1.85 -9.52 9.23
N GLY A 299 1.37 -10.24 10.24
CA GLY A 299 1.73 -9.96 11.64
C GLY A 299 1.04 -8.73 12.25
N GLN A 300 1.77 -7.63 12.49
CA GLN A 300 1.23 -6.44 13.18
C GLN A 300 0.12 -5.75 12.38
N LEU A 301 0.28 -5.66 11.06
CA LEU A 301 -0.75 -5.11 10.18
C LEU A 301 -2.01 -5.97 10.21
N GLU A 302 -1.88 -7.29 10.11
CA GLU A 302 -3.03 -8.20 10.18
C GLU A 302 -3.79 -8.05 11.51
N LYS A 303 -3.08 -7.96 12.64
CA LYS A 303 -3.69 -7.66 13.95
C LYS A 303 -4.43 -6.32 13.95
N ALA A 304 -3.87 -5.29 13.32
CA ALA A 304 -4.50 -3.98 13.18
C ALA A 304 -5.77 -4.04 12.31
N ILE A 305 -5.72 -4.77 11.19
CA ILE A 305 -6.88 -5.01 10.32
C ILE A 305 -7.97 -5.75 11.10
N CYS A 306 -7.66 -6.88 11.72
CA CYS A 306 -8.61 -7.63 12.55
C CYS A 306 -9.25 -6.74 13.61
N LYS A 307 -8.44 -6.00 14.39
CA LYS A 307 -8.96 -5.10 15.42
C LYS A 307 -9.86 -4.00 14.84
N SER A 308 -9.50 -3.46 13.67
CA SER A 308 -10.32 -2.44 13.00
C SER A 308 -11.69 -2.98 12.59
N VAL A 309 -11.73 -4.20 12.04
CA VAL A 309 -12.95 -4.87 11.57
C VAL A 309 -13.80 -5.35 12.74
N LEU A 310 -13.20 -5.90 13.81
CA LEU A 310 -13.93 -6.28 15.02
C LEU A 310 -14.61 -5.08 15.68
N ASN A 311 -13.97 -3.90 15.64
CA ASN A 311 -14.51 -2.68 16.27
C ASN A 311 -15.59 -1.98 15.43
N LYS A 312 -15.49 -2.04 14.10
CA LYS A 312 -16.33 -1.25 13.17
C LYS A 312 -17.27 -2.09 12.31
N GLY A 313 -17.01 -3.38 12.17
CA GLY A 313 -17.74 -4.29 11.28
C GLY A 313 -19.00 -4.84 11.90
N GLU A 314 -19.90 -5.33 11.03
CA GLU A 314 -21.09 -6.06 11.42
C GLU A 314 -20.71 -7.50 11.77
N ALA A 315 -21.10 -7.95 12.97
CA ALA A 315 -20.87 -9.31 13.43
C ALA A 315 -22.07 -10.21 13.11
N LYS A 316 -21.81 -11.34 12.44
CA LYS A 316 -22.81 -12.35 12.15
C LYS A 316 -22.30 -13.74 12.57
N LEU A 317 -23.13 -14.50 13.29
CA LEU A 317 -22.85 -15.91 13.57
C LEU A 317 -22.91 -16.72 12.28
N MET A 318 -21.99 -17.66 12.11
CA MET A 318 -22.07 -18.59 10.99
C MET A 318 -23.25 -19.53 11.18
N ASP A 319 -24.01 -19.77 10.10
CA ASP A 319 -25.24 -20.56 10.17
C ASP A 319 -24.94 -21.97 10.69
N GLY A 320 -25.56 -22.34 11.81
CA GLY A 320 -25.36 -23.63 12.47
C GLY A 320 -24.17 -23.72 13.44
N TYR A 321 -23.40 -22.65 13.64
CA TYR A 321 -22.18 -22.67 14.46
C TYR A 321 -22.06 -21.46 15.39
N GLU A 322 -22.33 -21.66 16.69
CA GLU A 322 -22.36 -20.58 17.69
C GLU A 322 -20.96 -20.03 18.05
N ASN A 323 -19.90 -20.81 17.83
CA ASN A 323 -18.54 -20.44 18.20
C ASN A 323 -17.78 -19.72 17.07
N ILE A 324 -18.38 -19.58 15.88
CA ILE A 324 -17.73 -18.96 14.72
C ILE A 324 -18.49 -17.68 14.37
N ILE A 325 -17.79 -16.54 14.44
CA ILE A 325 -18.35 -15.23 14.13
C ILE A 325 -17.63 -14.65 12.92
N VAL A 326 -18.39 -14.21 11.93
CA VAL A 326 -17.88 -13.48 10.77
C VAL A 326 -18.16 -12.01 10.98
N TYR A 327 -17.11 -11.20 11.03
CA TYR A 327 -17.18 -9.75 11.04
C TYR A 327 -16.99 -9.24 9.62
N THR A 328 -17.88 -8.39 9.14
CA THR A 328 -17.77 -7.77 7.82
C THR A 328 -17.79 -6.26 7.96
N TYR A 329 -16.72 -5.62 7.49
CA TYR A 329 -16.61 -4.17 7.46
C TYR A 329 -16.59 -3.69 6.01
N ASN A 330 -17.48 -2.76 5.68
CA ASN A 330 -17.62 -2.15 4.36
C ASN A 330 -17.31 -0.65 4.46
N CYS A 331 -16.23 -0.20 3.81
CA CYS A 331 -15.83 1.22 3.77
C CYS A 331 -16.23 1.91 2.46
N ASN A 332 -17.29 1.44 1.80
CA ASN A 332 -17.79 1.84 0.47
C ASN A 332 -16.85 1.54 -0.71
N THR A 333 -15.55 1.39 -0.48
CA THR A 333 -14.53 1.23 -1.52
C THR A 333 -13.96 -0.19 -1.57
N TRP A 334 -13.90 -0.85 -0.41
CA TRP A 334 -13.64 -2.27 -0.29
C TRP A 334 -14.44 -2.84 0.88
N ILE A 335 -14.50 -4.17 0.92
CA ILE A 335 -15.05 -4.95 2.02
C ILE A 335 -13.94 -5.81 2.60
N THR A 336 -13.82 -5.85 3.92
CA THR A 336 -12.96 -6.79 4.63
C THR A 336 -13.81 -7.69 5.50
N SER A 337 -13.62 -9.00 5.37
CA SER A 337 -14.23 -9.99 6.24
C SER A 337 -13.18 -10.66 7.13
N VAL A 338 -13.47 -10.75 8.43
CA VAL A 338 -12.63 -11.35 9.46
C VAL A 338 -13.42 -12.44 10.15
N ILE A 339 -12.79 -13.59 10.37
CA ILE A 339 -13.41 -14.70 11.10
C ILE A 339 -12.80 -14.77 12.49
N GLU A 340 -13.66 -14.85 13.50
CA GLU A 340 -13.29 -15.15 14.89
C GLU A 340 -13.71 -16.58 15.22
N ASN A 341 -12.75 -17.40 15.62
CA ASN A 341 -12.98 -18.74 16.14
C ASN A 341 -12.90 -18.71 17.66
N LYS A 342 -14.05 -18.86 18.32
CA LYS A 342 -14.17 -18.95 19.79
C LYS A 342 -14.06 -20.37 20.32
N SER A 343 -13.98 -21.38 19.46
CA SER A 343 -13.83 -22.77 19.89
C SER A 343 -12.39 -23.08 20.33
N ASP A 344 -12.22 -24.24 20.98
CA ASP A 344 -10.92 -24.78 21.38
C ASP A 344 -10.27 -25.61 20.25
N ASP A 345 -11.00 -25.84 19.16
CA ASP A 345 -10.54 -26.59 18.01
C ASP A 345 -10.22 -25.67 16.83
N LYS A 346 -9.32 -26.15 15.98
CA LYS A 346 -9.02 -25.52 14.71
C LYS A 346 -10.17 -25.78 13.75
N VAL A 347 -10.55 -24.77 12.98
CA VAL A 347 -11.63 -24.87 11.99
C VAL A 347 -11.13 -24.57 10.58
N ILE A 348 -11.66 -25.30 9.60
CA ILE A 348 -11.42 -25.02 8.17
C ILE A 348 -12.73 -24.55 7.57
N ILE A 349 -12.78 -23.27 7.21
CA ILE A 349 -13.99 -22.62 6.71
C ILE A 349 -13.85 -22.47 5.20
N HIS A 350 -14.82 -23.02 4.49
CA HIS A 350 -15.02 -22.86 3.07
C HIS A 350 -15.77 -21.55 2.80
N ILE A 351 -15.24 -20.77 1.87
CA ILE A 351 -15.75 -19.47 1.46
C ILE A 351 -16.14 -19.54 -0.01
N ASN A 352 -17.40 -19.22 -0.29
CA ASN A 352 -17.94 -19.18 -1.66
C ASN A 352 -18.46 -17.77 -1.98
N ASN A 353 -17.82 -17.13 -2.96
CA ASN A 353 -18.17 -15.82 -3.51
C ASN A 353 -18.82 -15.88 -4.91
N GLU A 354 -19.19 -17.05 -5.44
CA GLU A 354 -19.72 -17.21 -6.82
C GLU A 354 -20.96 -16.37 -7.12
N LEU A 355 -21.75 -16.08 -6.09
CA LEU A 355 -22.95 -15.24 -6.22
C LEU A 355 -22.65 -13.74 -6.16
N SER A 356 -21.40 -13.36 -5.84
CA SER A 356 -20.97 -11.97 -5.93
C SER A 356 -20.88 -11.52 -7.38
N LYS A 357 -21.27 -10.27 -7.65
CA LYS A 357 -21.27 -9.68 -9.00
C LYS A 357 -20.38 -8.46 -9.05
N ASN A 358 -19.58 -8.35 -10.11
CA ASN A 358 -18.62 -7.26 -10.30
C ASN A 358 -17.65 -7.12 -9.11
N CYS A 359 -17.24 -8.25 -8.53
CA CYS A 359 -16.34 -8.30 -7.38
C CYS A 359 -15.02 -8.99 -7.76
N MET A 360 -13.94 -8.55 -7.14
CA MET A 360 -12.65 -9.24 -7.13
C MET A 360 -12.17 -9.33 -5.68
N ASN A 361 -11.53 -10.45 -5.31
CA ASN A 361 -11.01 -10.65 -3.97
C ASN A 361 -9.50 -10.89 -3.98
N ASN A 362 -8.82 -10.57 -2.88
CA ASN A 362 -7.37 -10.69 -2.74
C ASN A 362 -6.83 -12.12 -2.88
N ARG A 363 -7.67 -13.16 -2.75
CA ARG A 363 -7.28 -14.57 -2.94
C ARG A 363 -7.25 -14.98 -4.42
N GLY A 364 -7.90 -14.22 -5.29
CA GLY A 364 -7.98 -14.52 -6.73
C GLY A 364 -8.82 -15.76 -7.08
N LEU A 365 -9.58 -16.29 -6.13
CA LEU A 365 -10.43 -17.47 -6.31
C LEU A 365 -11.86 -17.15 -5.87
N ASN A 366 -12.86 -17.65 -6.59
CA ASN A 366 -14.27 -17.51 -6.17
C ASN A 366 -14.60 -18.41 -4.98
N ILE A 367 -13.95 -19.57 -4.92
CA ILE A 367 -14.12 -20.56 -3.87
C ILE A 367 -12.74 -20.92 -3.31
N PHE A 368 -12.61 -20.87 -1.98
CA PHE A 368 -11.38 -21.25 -1.28
C PHE A 368 -11.67 -21.65 0.17
N ALA A 369 -10.66 -22.16 0.86
CA ALA A 369 -10.74 -22.52 2.27
C ALA A 369 -9.72 -21.71 3.09
N VAL A 370 -10.09 -21.35 4.31
CA VAL A 370 -9.19 -20.72 5.29
C VAL A 370 -9.17 -21.52 6.58
N GLU A 371 -7.98 -21.66 7.15
CA GLU A 371 -7.76 -22.33 8.42
C GLU A 371 -7.72 -21.28 9.53
N VAL A 372 -8.59 -21.40 10.53
CA VAL A 372 -8.65 -20.47 11.67
C VAL A 372 -8.30 -21.22 12.94
N ALA A 373 -7.22 -20.79 13.60
CA ALA A 373 -6.73 -21.40 14.83
C ALA A 373 -7.73 -21.26 15.99
N PRO A 374 -7.63 -22.10 17.05
CA PRO A 374 -8.43 -21.95 18.25
C PRO A 374 -8.26 -20.58 18.89
N LYS A 375 -9.36 -20.01 19.42
CA LYS A 375 -9.37 -18.73 20.15
C LYS A 375 -8.65 -17.58 19.41
N SER A 376 -8.74 -17.55 18.08
CA SER A 376 -8.04 -16.57 17.24
C SER A 376 -8.97 -15.83 16.28
N THR A 377 -8.43 -14.78 15.67
CA THR A 377 -9.06 -14.06 14.56
C THR A 377 -8.14 -14.10 13.35
N MET A 378 -8.72 -14.10 12.15
CA MET A 378 -7.97 -14.10 10.89
C MET A 378 -8.70 -13.25 9.85
N VAL A 379 -7.93 -12.50 9.05
CA VAL A 379 -8.47 -11.85 7.85
C VAL A 379 -8.78 -12.92 6.81
N CYS A 380 -10.08 -13.10 6.53
CA CYS A 380 -10.53 -14.08 5.56
C CYS A 380 -10.24 -13.61 4.14
N GLN A 381 -10.79 -12.44 3.78
CA GLN A 381 -10.65 -11.84 2.47
C GLN A 381 -10.85 -10.33 2.50
N HIS A 382 -10.26 -9.69 1.50
CA HIS A 382 -10.63 -8.36 1.04
C HIS A 382 -11.34 -8.48 -0.31
N VAL A 383 -12.35 -7.65 -0.53
CA VAL A 383 -13.13 -7.63 -1.76
C VAL A 383 -13.30 -6.20 -2.25
N MET A 384 -13.10 -5.99 -3.54
CA MET A 384 -13.26 -4.71 -4.22
C MET A 384 -14.14 -4.85 -5.46
N PRO A 385 -14.72 -3.76 -5.98
CA PRO A 385 -15.35 -3.79 -7.29
C PRO A 385 -14.31 -4.07 -8.37
N LEU A 386 -14.63 -5.00 -9.27
CA LEU A 386 -13.84 -5.29 -10.46
C LEU A 386 -13.85 -4.08 -11.42
N ASN A 387 -15.03 -3.48 -11.60
CA ASN A 387 -15.21 -2.23 -12.32
C ASN A 387 -15.96 -1.21 -11.44
N GLU A 388 -15.28 -0.11 -11.09
CA GLU A 388 -15.83 0.96 -10.23
C GLU A 388 -16.99 1.74 -10.87
N GLN A 389 -17.16 1.65 -12.19
CA GLN A 389 -18.24 2.32 -12.93
C GLN A 389 -19.53 1.52 -12.97
N GLN A 390 -19.52 0.29 -12.45
CA GLN A 390 -20.67 -0.61 -12.42
C GLN A 390 -21.08 -0.89 -10.98
N GLU A 391 -22.37 -1.16 -10.77
CA GLU A 391 -22.85 -1.65 -9.49
C GLU A 391 -22.15 -2.98 -9.15
N TRP A 392 -21.86 -3.19 -7.86
CA TRP A 392 -21.24 -4.41 -7.36
C TRP A 392 -22.02 -4.94 -6.17
N ILE A 393 -22.16 -6.27 -6.13
CA ILE A 393 -22.95 -6.96 -5.12
C ILE A 393 -22.03 -7.97 -4.45
N TYR A 394 -21.77 -7.76 -3.17
CA TYR A 394 -21.05 -8.72 -2.34
C TYR A 394 -22.04 -9.71 -1.72
N TYR A 395 -21.89 -10.98 -2.09
CA TYR A 395 -22.64 -12.08 -1.50
C TYR A 395 -21.70 -13.27 -1.29
N CYS A 396 -21.44 -13.57 -0.02
CA CYS A 396 -20.49 -14.59 0.40
C CYS A 396 -21.16 -15.59 1.32
N ILE A 397 -20.98 -16.88 1.03
CA ILE A 397 -21.45 -18.00 1.86
C ILE A 397 -20.25 -18.60 2.59
N TYR A 398 -20.42 -18.86 3.89
CA TYR A 398 -19.44 -19.50 4.75
C TYR A 398 -19.98 -20.85 5.21
N SER A 399 -19.18 -21.91 5.12
CA SER A 399 -19.52 -23.25 5.60
C SER A 399 -18.29 -23.96 6.14
N LEU A 400 -18.45 -24.89 7.09
CA LEU A 400 -17.33 -25.73 7.54
C LEU A 400 -17.03 -26.83 6.52
N ILE A 401 -15.73 -27.13 6.35
CA ILE A 401 -15.30 -28.34 5.65
C ILE A 401 -15.37 -29.48 6.66
N SER A 402 -16.23 -30.46 6.38
CA SER A 402 -16.39 -31.70 7.15
C SER A 402 -15.23 -32.66 6.98
#